data_AF-A0A521Y264-F1
#
_entry.id   AF-A0A521Y264-F1
#
_cell.length_a   1.000
_cell.length_b   1.000
_cell.length_c   1.000
_cell.angle_alpha   90.00
_cell.angle_beta   90.00
_cell.angle_gamma   90.00
#
_symmetry.space_group_name_H-M   'P 1'
#
loop_
_entity.id
_entity.type
_entity.pdbx_description
1 polymer ?
#
loop_
_entity_poly.entity_id
_entity_poly.type
_entity_poly.pdbx_seq_one_letter_code
_entity_poly.pdbx_strand_id
1 'polypeptide(L)'
;MAVTSTTGTISSPGLSSGLDVDGIIQKLVALERQPITNLQTDAKKLSSKLSSWGQVKSAMSTLRDAALALNKSDTWGAKTATSGDNSITVSADATAAAGSYSVEVLNTASS
;
A
#
# COMPACT_ATOMS: atom_id res chain seq x y z
N MET A 1 -47.93 0.45 72.79
CA MET A 1 -46.85 1.22 72.13
C MET A 1 -45.58 0.36 72.16
N ALA A 2 -44.76 0.45 71.10
CA ALA A 2 -43.46 -0.21 70.85
C ALA A 2 -43.55 -1.63 70.21
N VAL A 3 -43.31 -1.78 68.89
CA VAL A 3 -42.03 -1.90 68.12
C VAL A 3 -41.53 -3.36 68.15
N THR A 4 -41.42 -4.10 67.04
CA THR A 4 -40.23 -4.11 66.16
C THR A 4 -40.39 -5.16 65.04
N SER A 5 -40.35 -4.67 63.80
CA SER A 5 -39.62 -5.21 62.62
C SER A 5 -40.05 -6.51 61.93
N THR A 6 -40.80 -6.34 60.84
CA THR A 6 -40.45 -6.90 59.52
C THR A 6 -39.02 -6.49 59.16
N THR A 7 -38.13 -7.43 58.86
CA THR A 7 -37.02 -7.24 57.91
C THR A 7 -36.47 -8.61 57.53
N GLY A 8 -36.24 -8.79 56.24
CA GLY A 8 -36.18 -10.06 55.56
C GLY A 8 -35.15 -11.05 56.11
N THR A 9 -35.40 -12.30 55.78
CA THR A 9 -34.38 -13.35 55.75
C THR A 9 -33.12 -12.77 55.10
N ILE A 10 -32.09 -12.56 55.91
CA ILE A 10 -30.74 -12.35 55.41
C ILE A 10 -30.31 -13.72 54.90
N SER A 11 -30.74 -14.05 53.68
CA SER A 11 -30.11 -15.10 52.90
C SER A 11 -28.68 -14.64 52.74
N SER A 12 -27.78 -15.14 53.59
CA SER A 12 -26.35 -15.01 53.43
C SER A 12 -26.00 -15.50 52.02
N PRO A 13 -25.69 -14.60 51.05
CA PRO A 13 -25.18 -15.05 49.77
C PRO A 13 -23.70 -15.45 49.90
N GLY A 14 -23.14 -15.34 51.11
CA GLY A 14 -21.76 -15.68 51.39
C GLY A 14 -21.57 -17.19 51.38
N LEU A 15 -20.89 -17.67 50.33
CA LEU A 15 -20.12 -18.91 50.26
C LEU A 15 -20.84 -20.21 49.88
N SER A 16 -22.16 -20.25 49.78
CA SER A 16 -22.90 -21.51 49.48
C SER A 16 -23.70 -21.51 48.17
N SER A 17 -23.91 -20.36 47.52
CA SER A 17 -24.67 -20.29 46.27
C SER A 17 -23.71 -20.19 45.10
N GLY A 18 -23.39 -21.33 44.47
CA GLY A 18 -22.84 -21.44 43.12
C GLY A 18 -22.04 -20.21 42.69
N LEU A 19 -20.90 -19.98 43.33
CA LEU A 19 -19.97 -18.96 42.87
C LEU A 19 -19.67 -19.36 41.43
N ASP A 20 -20.20 -18.59 40.48
CA ASP A 20 -19.89 -18.72 39.06
C ASP A 20 -18.47 -18.19 38.88
N VAL A 21 -17.52 -18.96 39.43
CA VAL A 21 -16.09 -18.67 39.37
C VAL A 21 -15.69 -18.65 37.91
N ASP A 22 -16.29 -19.50 37.09
CA ASP A 22 -16.11 -19.52 35.64
C ASP A 22 -16.57 -18.20 35.00
N GLY A 23 -17.73 -17.65 35.39
CA GLY A 23 -18.21 -16.35 34.92
C GLY A 23 -17.36 -15.17 35.40
N ILE A 24 -16.82 -15.20 36.61
CA ILE A 24 -15.90 -14.19 37.14
C ILE A 24 -14.53 -14.26 36.44
N ILE A 25 -14.00 -15.47 36.24
CA ILE A 25 -12.74 -15.70 35.51
C ILE A 25 -12.91 -15.27 34.06
N GLN A 26 -14.01 -15.62 33.39
CA GLN A 26 -14.30 -15.17 32.03
C GLN A 26 -14.38 -13.64 31.93
N LYS A 27 -15.01 -12.96 32.89
CA LYS A 27 -15.05 -11.50 32.95
C LYS A 27 -13.67 -10.89 33.20
N LEU A 28 -12.84 -11.51 34.03
CA LEU A 28 -11.48 -11.06 34.31
C LEU A 28 -10.56 -11.23 33.09
N VAL A 29 -10.62 -12.39 32.43
CA VAL A 29 -9.88 -12.68 31.18
C VAL A 29 -10.35 -11.77 30.04
N ALA A 30 -11.65 -11.47 29.96
CA ALA A 30 -12.17 -10.53 28.97
C ALA A 30 -11.63 -9.11 29.19
N LEU A 31 -11.53 -8.67 30.45
CA LEU A 31 -10.92 -7.38 30.81
C LEU A 31 -9.42 -7.36 30.50
N GLU A 32 -8.73 -8.47 30.74
CA GLU A 32 -7.29 -8.62 30.47
C GLU A 32 -6.98 -8.70 28.95
N ARG A 33 -7.95 -9.09 28.12
CA ARG A 33 -7.87 -9.03 26.64
C ARG A 33 -8.20 -7.67 26.04
N GLN A 34 -8.78 -6.75 26.82
CA GLN A 34 -9.10 -5.39 26.40
C GLN A 34 -7.86 -4.59 25.92
N PRO A 35 -6.71 -4.59 26.63
CA PRO A 35 -5.49 -3.93 26.15
C PRO A 35 -4.93 -4.54 24.85
N ILE A 36 -5.06 -5.86 24.65
CA ILE A 36 -4.66 -6.53 23.40
C ILE A 36 -5.51 -6.03 22.23
N THR A 37 -6.81 -5.88 22.45
CA THR A 37 -7.75 -5.37 21.44
C THR A 37 -7.44 -3.91 21.08
N ASN A 38 -7.05 -3.09 22.06
CA ASN A 38 -6.62 -1.72 21.83
C ASN A 38 -5.33 -1.67 20.99
N LEU A 39 -4.32 -2.47 21.34
CA LEU A 39 -3.06 -2.56 20.57
C LEU A 39 -3.29 -3.04 19.14
N GLN A 40 -4.17 -4.04 18.93
CA GLN A 40 -4.55 -4.49 17.58
C GLN A 40 -5.27 -3.40 16.78
N THR A 41 -6.12 -2.62 17.43
CA THR A 41 -6.83 -1.50 16.80
C THR A 41 -5.86 -0.40 16.39
N ASP A 42 -4.88 -0.08 17.23
CA ASP A 42 -3.86 0.92 16.92
C ASP A 42 -2.90 0.42 15.84
N ALA A 43 -2.51 -0.86 15.87
CA ALA A 43 -1.75 -1.48 14.79
C ALA A 43 -2.48 -1.39 13.44
N LYS A 44 -3.79 -1.63 13.41
CA LYS A 44 -4.61 -1.46 12.20
C LYS A 44 -4.63 -0.01 11.73
N LYS A 45 -4.81 0.96 12.63
CA LYS A 45 -4.77 2.40 12.28
C LYS A 45 -3.42 2.80 11.69
N LEU A 46 -2.32 2.36 12.30
CA LEU A 46 -0.97 2.61 11.80
C LEU A 46 -0.75 1.97 10.42
N SER A 47 -1.20 0.73 10.23
CA SER A 47 -1.11 0.04 8.94
C SER A 47 -1.91 0.74 7.85
N SER A 48 -3.13 1.19 8.13
CA SER A 48 -3.94 1.97 7.18
C SER A 48 -3.25 3.28 6.83
N LYS A 49 -2.73 4.00 7.82
CA LYS A 49 -1.98 5.24 7.60
C LYS A 49 -0.74 4.99 6.75
N LEU A 50 0.02 3.93 7.03
CA LEU A 50 1.20 3.55 6.24
C LEU A 50 0.84 3.22 4.80
N SER A 51 -0.27 2.51 4.57
CA SER A 51 -0.75 2.21 3.22
C SER A 51 -1.09 3.48 2.45
N SER A 52 -1.82 4.42 3.07
CA SER A 52 -2.12 5.71 2.46
C SER A 52 -0.85 6.52 2.13
N TRP A 53 0.13 6.55 3.03
CA TRP A 53 1.44 7.18 2.74
C TRP A 53 2.20 6.44 1.64
N GLY A 54 2.11 5.11 1.58
CA GLY A 54 2.68 4.30 0.51
C GLY A 54 2.08 4.62 -0.85
N GLN A 55 0.75 4.80 -0.91
CA GLN A 55 0.05 5.22 -2.12
C GLN A 55 0.47 6.62 -2.57
N VAL A 56 0.53 7.59 -1.65
CA VAL A 56 1.01 8.96 -1.96
C VAL A 56 2.45 8.95 -2.45
N LYS A 57 3.34 8.20 -1.78
CA LYS A 57 4.73 8.04 -2.20
C LYS A 57 4.84 7.44 -3.60
N SER A 58 4.04 6.40 -3.88
CA SER A 58 3.99 5.76 -5.20
C SER A 58 3.55 6.76 -6.27
N ALA A 59 2.45 7.47 -6.05
CA ALA A 59 1.95 8.49 -6.98
C ALA A 59 2.99 9.60 -7.22
N MET A 60 3.69 10.05 -6.17
CA MET A 60 4.74 11.05 -6.31
C MET A 60 5.98 10.51 -7.05
N SER A 61 6.33 9.24 -6.86
CA SER A 61 7.40 8.58 -7.63
C SER A 61 7.04 8.55 -9.11
N THR A 62 5.83 8.10 -9.45
CA THR A 62 5.36 8.06 -10.84
C THR A 62 5.38 9.45 -11.48
N LEU A 63 4.93 10.48 -10.75
CA LEU A 63 4.99 11.86 -11.23
C LEU A 63 6.42 12.32 -11.47
N ARG A 64 7.33 12.06 -10.51
CA ARG A 64 8.75 12.38 -10.65
C ARG A 64 9.36 11.68 -11.86
N ASP A 65 9.07 10.39 -12.04
CA ASP A 65 9.64 9.59 -13.13
C ASP A 65 9.13 10.09 -14.50
N ALA A 66 7.85 10.49 -14.59
CA ALA A 66 7.30 11.15 -15.78
C ALA A 66 7.94 12.53 -16.04
N ALA A 67 8.13 13.35 -14.99
CA ALA A 67 8.80 14.64 -15.11
C ALA A 67 10.28 14.48 -15.55
N LEU A 68 10.99 13.47 -15.04
CA LEU A 68 12.34 13.15 -15.47
C LEU A 68 12.38 12.71 -16.93
N ALA A 69 11.42 11.89 -17.38
CA ALA A 69 11.32 11.51 -18.79
C ALA A 69 11.11 12.73 -19.71
N LEU A 70 10.29 13.70 -19.26
CA LEU A 70 10.07 14.95 -20.00
C LEU A 70 11.28 15.88 -19.97
N ASN A 71 12.08 15.85 -18.91
CA ASN A 71 13.29 16.67 -18.78
C ASN A 71 14.49 16.14 -19.59
N LYS A 72 14.40 14.93 -20.16
CA LYS A 72 15.46 14.40 -21.02
C LYS A 72 15.50 15.15 -22.35
N SER A 73 16.65 15.70 -22.70
CA SER A 73 16.87 16.40 -23.98
C SER A 73 16.59 15.49 -25.20
N ASP A 74 16.88 14.19 -25.08
CA ASP A 74 16.66 13.22 -26.16
C ASP A 74 15.19 13.04 -26.52
N THR A 75 14.27 13.20 -25.54
CA THR A 75 12.81 13.13 -25.76
C THR A 75 12.36 14.17 -26.79
N TRP A 76 13.01 15.33 -26.82
CA TRP A 76 12.70 16.44 -27.73
C TRP A 76 13.57 16.45 -28.99
N GLY A 77 14.72 15.78 -28.94
CA GLY A 77 15.63 15.62 -30.07
C GLY A 77 15.34 14.40 -30.96
N ALA A 78 14.31 13.62 -30.64
CA ALA A 78 13.96 12.41 -31.39
C ALA A 78 13.74 12.72 -32.88
N LYS A 79 14.43 11.98 -33.75
CA LYS A 79 14.34 12.12 -35.21
C LYS A 79 13.76 10.86 -35.81
N THR A 80 12.85 11.05 -36.76
CA THR A 80 12.31 9.94 -37.54
C THR A 80 13.22 9.66 -38.73
N ALA A 81 13.69 8.42 -38.85
CA ALA A 81 14.36 7.94 -40.05
C ALA A 81 13.37 7.13 -40.90
N THR A 82 13.29 7.44 -42.19
CA THR A 82 12.43 6.74 -43.15
C THR A 82 13.27 6.22 -44.30
N SER A 83 13.14 4.92 -44.62
CA SER A 83 13.71 4.33 -45.85
C SER A 83 12.70 4.44 -46.99
N GLY A 84 13.20 4.67 -48.21
CA GLY A 84 12.42 4.50 -49.44
C GLY A 84 12.32 3.05 -49.92
N ASP A 85 13.08 2.13 -49.33
CA ASP A 85 13.14 0.72 -49.71
C ASP A 85 12.99 -0.18 -48.47
N ASN A 86 12.20 -1.26 -48.59
CA ASN A 86 11.97 -2.25 -47.53
C ASN A 86 13.18 -3.15 -47.25
N SER A 87 14.19 -3.13 -48.12
CA SER A 87 15.39 -3.96 -48.02
C SER A 87 16.39 -3.45 -46.97
N ILE A 88 16.19 -2.23 -46.45
CA ILE A 88 17.10 -1.57 -45.50
C ILE A 88 16.30 -1.04 -44.31
N THR A 89 16.78 -1.35 -43.10
CA THR A 89 16.29 -0.73 -41.87
C THR A 89 17.17 0.47 -41.52
N VAL A 90 16.55 1.61 -41.25
CA VAL A 90 17.25 2.84 -40.84
C VAL A 90 16.75 3.26 -39.47
N SER A 91 17.66 3.73 -38.63
CA SER A 91 17.35 4.32 -37.34
C SER A 91 18.15 5.61 -37.18
N ALA A 92 17.60 6.58 -36.45
CA ALA A 92 18.27 7.85 -36.17
C ALA A 92 18.27 8.12 -34.67
N ASP A 93 19.44 8.47 -34.14
CA ASP A 93 19.59 8.94 -32.77
C ASP A 93 19.25 10.42 -32.64
N ALA A 94 19.05 10.89 -31.41
CA ALA A 94 18.69 12.29 -31.12
C ALA A 94 19.75 13.32 -31.58
N THR A 95 20.98 12.88 -31.80
CA THR A 95 22.11 13.70 -32.27
C THR A 95 22.29 13.68 -33.79
N ALA A 96 21.54 12.85 -34.53
CA ALA A 96 21.74 12.72 -35.97
C ALA A 96 21.45 14.04 -36.72
N ALA A 97 22.24 14.34 -37.74
CA ALA A 97 22.01 15.51 -38.57
C ALA A 97 20.77 15.29 -39.46
N ALA A 98 19.85 16.26 -39.46
CA ALA A 98 18.68 16.22 -40.31
C ALA A 98 19.08 16.41 -41.78
N GLY A 99 18.68 15.48 -42.64
CA GLY A 99 19.01 15.52 -44.06
C GLY A 99 18.62 14.24 -44.78
N SER A 100 18.70 14.27 -46.11
CA SER A 100 18.50 13.10 -46.96
C SER A 100 19.85 12.46 -47.28
N TYR A 101 19.93 11.14 -47.13
CA TYR A 101 21.13 10.36 -47.44
C TYR A 101 20.81 9.34 -48.53
N SER A 102 21.61 9.31 -49.60
CA SER A 102 21.52 8.29 -50.65
C SER A 102 22.43 7.13 -50.31
N VAL A 103 21.86 5.93 -50.20
CA VAL A 103 22.59 4.69 -49.90
C VAL A 103 22.40 3.74 -51.07
N GLU A 104 23.50 3.19 -51.58
CA GLU A 104 23.51 2.16 -52.62
C GLU A 104 24.05 0.85 -52.02
N VAL A 105 23.32 -0.24 -52.20
CA VAL A 105 23.72 -1.57 -51.71
C VAL A 105 24.38 -2.33 -52.85
N LEU A 106 25.72 -2.38 -52.84
CA LEU A 106 26.48 -3.03 -53.91
C LEU A 106 26.53 -4.57 -53.74
N ASN A 107 26.61 -5.05 -52.49
CA ASN A 107 26.61 -6.48 -52.18
C ASN A 107 26.21 -6.71 -50.73
N THR A 108 25.50 -7.81 -50.44
CA THR A 108 25.18 -8.23 -49.07
C THR A 108 26.32 -9.06 -48.48
N ALA A 109 26.50 -9.01 -47.17
CA ALA A 109 27.49 -9.84 -46.50
C ALA A 109 27.04 -11.32 -46.54
N SER A 110 27.86 -12.19 -47.13
CA SER A 110 27.70 -13.65 -47.05
C SER A 110 28.69 -14.21 -46.02
N SER A 111 28.18 -14.98 -45.05
CA SER A 111 28.95 -15.71 -44.04
C SER A 111 29.74 -16.88 -44.61
#